data_AF-A0A3B9AL12-F1
#
_entry.id   AF-A0A3B9AL12-F1
#
_cell.length_a   1.000
_cell.length_b   1.000
_cell.length_c   1.000
_cell.angle_alpha   90.00
_cell.angle_beta   90.00
_cell.angle_gamma   90.00
#
_symmetry.space_group_name_H-M   'P 1'
#
loop_
_entity.id
_entity.type
_entity.pdbx_description
1 polymer ?
#
loop_
_entity_poly.entity_id
_entity_poly.type
_entity_poly.pdbx_seq_one_letter_code
_entity_poly.pdbx_strand_id
1 'polypeptide(L)'
;MHAVDSKPIAFELCAKEGFRAAAPATKPQIMEPIMKLEVITPEEYVGPVIGDLNRRRGLPKGQETRMGGAVAIQAEVPLSEMFGYVTQLRTLTSGRASSTMEFSHFAPPPESVSKAVIEASKAGKG
;
A
#
# COMPACT_ATOMS: atom_id res chain seq x y z
N MET A 1 24.57 33.16 -13.67
CA MET A 1 24.17 33.83 -12.43
C MET A 1 24.35 35.33 -12.65
N HIS A 2 23.30 36.13 -12.46
CA HIS A 2 23.36 37.58 -12.64
C HIS A 2 23.17 38.25 -11.28
N ALA A 3 24.14 39.04 -10.84
CA ALA A 3 24.27 39.47 -9.43
C ALA A 3 23.09 40.27 -8.86
N VAL A 4 22.24 40.83 -9.73
CA VAL A 4 21.17 41.77 -9.34
C VAL A 4 19.78 41.10 -9.32
N ASP A 5 19.54 40.11 -10.19
CA ASP A 5 18.24 39.45 -10.36
C ASP A 5 18.20 38.01 -9.82
N SER A 6 19.35 37.46 -9.42
CA SER A 6 19.47 36.09 -8.87
C SER A 6 19.11 36.04 -7.38
N LYS A 7 17.87 36.39 -7.04
CA LYS A 7 17.32 36.23 -5.69
C LYS A 7 16.94 34.76 -5.44
N PRO A 8 16.93 34.27 -4.19
CA PRO A 8 16.54 32.88 -3.87
C PRO A 8 15.22 32.42 -4.52
N ILE A 9 14.21 33.30 -4.53
CA ILE A 9 12.91 33.05 -5.17
C ILE A 9 13.01 32.77 -6.68
N ALA A 10 13.97 33.39 -7.38
CA ALA A 10 14.18 33.17 -8.81
C ALA A 10 14.74 31.77 -9.07
N PHE A 11 15.57 31.23 -8.17
CA PHE A 11 16.07 29.86 -8.26
C PHE A 11 15.02 28.83 -7.91
N GLU A 12 14.17 29.08 -6.90
CA GLU A 12 13.05 28.20 -6.57
C GLU A 12 12.05 28.10 -7.73
N LEU A 13 11.71 29.23 -8.35
CA LEU A 13 10.82 29.25 -9.50
C LEU A 13 11.45 28.54 -10.71
N CYS A 14 12.74 28.79 -10.98
CA CYS A 14 13.47 28.10 -12.04
C CYS A 14 13.50 26.58 -11.81
N ALA A 15 13.78 26.12 -10.59
CA ALA A 15 13.78 24.70 -10.24
C ALA A 15 12.39 24.07 -10.41
N LYS A 16 11.33 24.77 -10.00
CA LYS A 16 9.94 24.33 -10.15
C LYS A 16 9.54 24.16 -11.61
N GLU A 17 9.83 25.16 -12.45
CA GLU A 17 9.50 25.10 -13.87
C GLU A 17 10.36 24.05 -14.60
N GLY A 18 11.64 23.92 -14.23
CA GLY A 18 12.51 22.85 -14.71
C GLY A 18 11.96 21.45 -14.37
N PHE A 19 11.52 21.24 -13.13
CA PHE A 19 10.90 19.97 -12.71
C PHE A 19 9.61 19.68 -13.49
N ARG A 20 8.73 20.68 -13.65
CA ARG A 20 7.48 20.54 -14.41
C ARG A 20 7.72 20.17 -15.88
N ALA A 21 8.75 20.72 -16.50
CA ALA A 21 9.10 20.42 -17.88
C ALA A 21 9.73 19.02 -18.03
N ALA A 22 10.59 18.62 -17.09
CA ALA A 22 11.32 17.36 -17.17
C ALA A 22 10.52 16.14 -16.69
N ALA A 23 9.67 16.28 -15.67
CA ALA A 23 8.98 15.16 -15.02
C ALA A 23 8.12 14.31 -15.99
N PRO A 24 7.39 14.85 -16.97
CA PRO A 24 6.63 14.03 -17.92
C PRO A 24 7.53 13.12 -18.78
N ALA A 25 8.77 13.54 -19.06
CA ALA A 25 9.71 12.79 -19.88
C ALA A 25 10.33 11.59 -19.14
N THR A 26 10.23 11.53 -17.82
CA THR A 26 10.85 10.46 -17.00
C THR A 26 9.94 9.27 -16.74
N LYS A 27 8.74 9.24 -17.33
CA LYS A 27 7.72 8.18 -17.13
C LYS A 27 7.40 7.98 -15.63
N PRO A 28 6.89 9.02 -14.96
CA PRO A 28 6.60 8.94 -13.53
C PRO A 28 5.57 7.85 -13.25
N GLN A 29 5.77 7.12 -12.15
CA GLN A 29 4.91 6.01 -11.73
C GLN A 29 4.29 6.31 -10.37
N ILE A 30 3.02 5.89 -10.19
CA ILE A 30 2.37 5.90 -8.88
C ILE A 30 2.98 4.80 -8.02
N MET A 31 3.17 5.10 -6.74
CA MET A 31 3.63 4.15 -5.74
C MET A 31 2.57 4.00 -4.67
N GLU A 32 2.30 2.77 -4.24
CA GLU A 32 1.40 2.47 -3.12
C GLU A 32 2.20 1.93 -1.91
N PRO A 33 1.78 2.23 -0.67
CA PRO A 33 2.41 1.70 0.52
C PRO A 33 2.02 0.23 0.74
N ILE A 34 3.05 -0.61 0.92
CA ILE A 34 2.94 -2.02 1.25
C ILE A 34 3.21 -2.21 2.74
N MET A 35 2.37 -3.03 3.35
CA MET A 35 2.38 -3.30 4.77
C MET A 35 2.78 -4.74 5.03
N LYS A 36 3.62 -4.97 6.03
CA LYS A 36 3.81 -6.31 6.61
C LYS A 36 2.65 -6.57 7.56
N LEU A 37 1.95 -7.67 7.32
CA LEU A 37 0.81 -8.12 8.09
C LEU A 37 1.16 -9.44 8.77
N GLU A 38 0.86 -9.54 10.06
CA GLU A 38 0.80 -10.81 10.78
C GLU A 38 -0.64 -11.04 11.23
N VAL A 39 -1.19 -12.22 10.92
CA VAL A 39 -2.50 -12.67 11.40
C VAL A 39 -2.30 -13.90 12.27
N ILE A 40 -2.80 -13.87 13.50
CA ILE A 40 -2.80 -15.03 14.39
C ILE A 40 -4.23 -15.59 14.41
N THR A 41 -4.39 -16.86 14.04
CA THR A 41 -5.70 -17.50 13.92
C THR A 41 -5.64 -18.99 14.28
N PRO A 42 -6.72 -19.61 14.77
CA PRO A 42 -6.80 -21.07 14.88
C PRO A 42 -6.63 -21.75 13.51
N GLU A 43 -6.10 -22.97 13.52
CA GLU A 43 -5.80 -23.75 12.30
C GLU A 43 -7.01 -23.91 11.37
N GLU A 44 -8.21 -24.13 11.93
CA GLU A 44 -9.46 -24.28 11.18
C GLU A 44 -9.82 -23.08 10.29
N TYR A 45 -9.23 -21.90 10.54
CA TYR A 45 -9.49 -20.66 9.81
C TYR A 45 -8.36 -20.22 8.89
N VAL A 46 -7.23 -20.94 8.86
CA VAL A 46 -6.08 -20.58 8.03
C VAL A 46 -6.46 -20.48 6.55
N GLY A 47 -7.19 -21.46 6.03
CA GLY A 47 -7.67 -21.46 4.64
C GLY A 47 -8.52 -20.22 4.29
N PRO A 48 -9.62 -19.96 5.04
CA PRO A 48 -10.43 -18.75 4.87
C PRO A 48 -9.64 -17.44 4.94
N VAL A 49 -8.70 -17.32 5.88
CA VAL A 49 -7.85 -16.12 6.03
C VAL A 49 -6.95 -15.92 4.82
N ILE A 50 -6.25 -16.96 4.36
CA ILE A 50 -5.40 -16.88 3.16
C ILE A 50 -6.23 -16.54 1.93
N GLY A 51 -7.43 -17.12 1.82
CA GLY A 51 -8.37 -16.78 0.75
C GLY A 51 -8.76 -15.30 0.73
N ASP A 52 -8.97 -14.68 1.89
CA ASP A 52 -9.23 -13.25 1.99
C ASP A 52 -8.01 -12.39 1.63
N LEU A 53 -6.83 -12.76 2.12
CA LEU A 53 -5.58 -12.08 1.79
C LEU A 53 -5.32 -12.07 0.28
N ASN A 54 -5.53 -13.21 -0.40
CA ASN A 54 -5.38 -13.29 -1.86
C ASN A 54 -6.35 -12.36 -2.60
N ARG A 55 -7.60 -12.24 -2.14
CA ARG A 55 -8.58 -11.27 -2.73
C ARG A 55 -8.13 -9.83 -2.55
N ARG A 56 -7.39 -9.54 -1.48
CA ARG A 56 -6.84 -8.21 -1.14
C ARG A 56 -5.45 -7.97 -1.74
N ARG A 57 -5.07 -8.71 -2.78
CA ARG A 57 -3.73 -8.63 -3.40
C ARG A 57 -2.58 -8.87 -2.41
N GLY A 58 -2.87 -9.58 -1.32
CA GLY A 58 -1.89 -9.98 -0.33
C GLY A 58 -0.99 -11.09 -0.86
N LEU A 59 0.28 -10.99 -0.54
CA LEU A 59 1.29 -11.99 -0.85
C LEU A 59 1.71 -12.70 0.45
N PRO A 60 1.22 -13.93 0.70
CA PRO A 60 1.69 -14.73 1.83
C PRO A 60 3.20 -14.96 1.77
N LYS A 61 3.89 -14.73 2.87
CA LYS A 61 5.34 -14.94 3.03
C LYS A 61 5.65 -16.22 3.78
N GLY A 62 4.75 -16.67 4.65
CA GLY A 62 4.95 -17.88 5.44
C GLY A 62 3.84 -18.10 6.46
N GLN A 63 3.89 -19.28 7.08
CA GLN A 63 3.02 -19.67 8.19
C GLN A 63 3.89 -20.29 9.27
N GLU A 64 3.59 -19.97 10.52
CA GLU A 64 4.27 -20.50 11.70
C GLU A 64 3.23 -21.02 12.70
N THR A 65 3.32 -22.30 13.04
CA THR A 65 2.47 -22.88 14.10
C THR A 65 2.98 -22.40 15.45
N ARG A 66 2.08 -21.81 16.25
CA ARG A 66 2.35 -21.36 17.62
C ARG A 66 1.78 -22.34 18.65
N MET A 67 2.22 -22.19 19.90
CA MET A 67 1.69 -22.96 21.02
C MET A 67 0.17 -22.79 21.14
N GLY A 68 -0.53 -23.89 21.46
CA GLY A 68 -1.99 -23.89 21.66
C GLY A 68 -2.82 -24.00 20.38
N GLY A 69 -2.25 -24.45 19.26
CA GLY A 69 -2.98 -24.69 18.00
C GLY A 69 -3.30 -23.44 17.19
N ALA A 70 -2.68 -22.31 17.53
CA ALA A 70 -2.74 -21.09 16.73
C ALA A 70 -1.70 -21.15 15.60
N VAL A 71 -2.01 -20.48 14.48
CA VAL A 71 -1.13 -20.32 13.34
C VAL A 71 -0.95 -18.82 13.09
N ALA A 72 0.31 -18.39 13.00
CA ALA A 72 0.66 -17.05 12.56
C ALA A 72 0.89 -17.07 11.04
N ILE A 73 0.18 -16.22 10.32
CA ILE A 73 0.27 -16.06 8.86
C ILE A 73 0.93 -14.71 8.60
N GLN A 74 2.06 -14.72 7.91
CA GLN A 74 2.78 -13.51 7.51
C GLN A 74 2.48 -13.21 6.06
N ALA A 75 2.17 -11.95 5.75
CA ALA A 75 1.89 -11.50 4.38
C ALA A 75 2.35 -10.06 4.14
N GLU A 76 2.59 -9.72 2.89
CA GLU A 76 2.68 -8.33 2.44
C GLU A 76 1.37 -7.93 1.76
N VAL A 77 0.78 -6.81 2.15
CA VAL A 77 -0.52 -6.35 1.66
C VAL A 77 -0.49 -4.87 1.32
N PRO A 78 -1.12 -4.43 0.21
CA PRO A 78 -1.28 -3.00 -0.05
C PRO A 78 -2.21 -2.36 0.98
N LEU A 79 -1.81 -1.23 1.59
CA LEU A 79 -2.63 -0.55 2.61
C LEU A 79 -4.02 -0.15 2.09
N SER A 80 -4.11 0.18 0.80
CA SER A 80 -5.36 0.52 0.10
C SER A 80 -6.42 -0.58 0.20
N GLU A 81 -5.99 -1.85 0.33
CA GLU A 81 -6.86 -3.02 0.43
C GLU A 81 -7.23 -3.37 1.88
N MET A 82 -6.72 -2.64 2.88
CA MET A 82 -6.84 -3.02 4.29
C MET A 82 -7.92 -2.25 5.06
N PHE A 83 -8.59 -1.30 4.40
CA PHE A 83 -9.75 -0.62 5.00
C PHE A 83 -10.84 -1.64 5.37
N GLY A 84 -11.29 -1.59 6.63
CA GLY A 84 -12.29 -2.52 7.16
C GLY A 84 -11.78 -3.94 7.45
N TYR A 85 -10.49 -4.23 7.26
CA TYR A 85 -9.95 -5.59 7.37
C TYR A 85 -10.19 -6.23 8.74
N VAL A 86 -9.99 -5.49 9.84
CA VAL A 86 -10.21 -6.00 11.20
C VAL A 86 -11.63 -6.53 11.39
N THR A 87 -12.63 -5.85 10.83
CA THR A 87 -14.04 -6.29 10.91
C THR A 87 -14.27 -7.54 10.08
N GLN A 88 -13.75 -7.57 8.85
CA GLN A 88 -13.85 -8.74 7.98
C GLN A 88 -13.18 -9.98 8.59
N LEU A 89 -11.96 -9.81 9.14
CA LEU A 89 -11.20 -10.87 9.79
C LEU A 89 -11.97 -11.44 10.99
N ARG A 90 -12.58 -10.57 11.80
CA ARG A 90 -13.42 -10.98 12.92
C ARG A 90 -14.60 -11.83 12.44
N THR A 91 -15.28 -11.42 11.37
CA THR A 91 -16.39 -12.19 10.80
C THR A 91 -15.94 -13.55 10.24
N LEU A 92 -14.80 -13.59 9.54
CA LEU A 92 -14.26 -14.83 8.95
C LEU A 92 -13.86 -15.88 10.00
N THR A 93 -13.41 -15.41 11.17
CA THR A 93 -12.80 -16.27 12.20
C THR A 93 -13.67 -16.41 13.44
N SER A 94 -14.94 -16.00 13.36
CA SER A 94 -15.85 -15.91 14.52
C SER A 94 -15.24 -15.15 15.71
N GLY A 95 -14.40 -14.16 15.41
CA GLY A 95 -13.68 -13.32 16.36
C GLY A 95 -12.49 -13.98 17.06
N ARG A 96 -12.00 -15.12 16.54
CA ARG A 96 -10.88 -15.86 17.13
C ARG A 96 -9.51 -15.52 16.53
N ALA A 97 -9.44 -14.58 15.59
CA ALA A 97 -8.17 -14.10 15.03
C ALA A 97 -7.86 -12.65 15.41
N SER A 98 -6.56 -12.34 15.44
CA SER A 98 -6.02 -10.99 15.58
C SER A 98 -5.07 -10.67 14.43
N SER A 99 -4.89 -9.38 14.15
CA SER A 99 -3.94 -8.92 13.12
C SER A 99 -3.11 -7.75 13.62
N THR A 100 -1.83 -7.74 13.29
CA THR A 100 -0.93 -6.60 13.46
C THR A 100 -0.33 -6.22 12.12
N MET A 101 -0.04 -4.93 11.94
CA MET A 101 0.43 -4.41 10.67
C MET A 101 1.42 -3.28 10.87
N GLU A 102 2.52 -3.33 10.10
CA GLU A 102 3.55 -2.29 10.08
C GLU A 102 3.91 -1.90 8.64
N PHE A 103 4.32 -0.64 8.45
CA PHE A 103 4.78 -0.19 7.14
C PHE A 103 6.04 -0.97 6.72
N SER A 104 6.08 -1.40 5.46
CA SER A 104 7.25 -2.06 4.90
C SER A 104 8.01 -1.16 3.93
N HIS A 105 7.38 -0.82 2.82
CA HIS A 105 8.00 -0.11 1.70
C HIS A 105 6.93 0.41 0.73
N PHE A 106 7.34 1.20 -0.25
CA PHE A 106 6.50 1.58 -1.37
C PHE A 106 6.77 0.67 -2.57
N ALA A 107 5.72 0.25 -3.27
CA ALA A 107 5.81 -0.56 -4.48
C ALA A 107 4.89 0.01 -5.58
N PRO A 108 5.21 -0.23 -6.86
CA PRO A 108 4.30 0.12 -7.93
C PRO A 108 3.04 -0.76 -7.87
N PRO A 109 1.82 -0.16 -7.92
CA PRO A 109 0.60 -0.93 -8.00
C PRO A 109 0.43 -1.54 -9.39
N PRO A 110 -0.47 -2.52 -9.55
CA PRO A 110 -0.92 -2.98 -10.87
C PRO A 110 -1.39 -1.82 -11.76
N GLU A 111 -1.25 -2.00 -13.07
CA GLU A 111 -1.60 -0.95 -14.05
C GLU A 111 -3.08 -0.53 -13.96
N SER A 112 -3.98 -1.46 -13.66
CA SER A 112 -5.41 -1.20 -13.47
C SER A 112 -5.68 -0.23 -12.32
N VAL A 113 -5.01 -0.44 -11.18
CA VAL A 113 -5.10 0.43 -10.00
C VAL A 113 -4.49 1.80 -10.30
N SER A 114 -3.32 1.83 -10.96
CA SER A 114 -2.67 3.09 -11.37
C SER A 114 -3.59 3.96 -12.22
N LYS A 115 -4.24 3.37 -13.24
CA LYS A 115 -5.16 4.10 -14.14
C LYS A 115 -6.36 4.67 -13.39
N ALA A 116 -7.00 3.86 -12.55
CA ALA A 116 -8.15 4.30 -11.75
C ALA A 116 -7.82 5.50 -10.85
N VAL A 117 -6.66 5.49 -10.20
CA VAL A 117 -6.21 6.62 -9.35
C VAL A 117 -5.96 7.88 -10.18
N ILE A 118 -5.32 7.76 -11.35
CA ILE A 118 -5.07 8.88 -12.26
C ILE A 118 -6.39 9.50 -12.73
N GLU A 119 -7.36 8.66 -13.10
CA GLU A 119 -8.68 9.11 -13.54
C GLU A 119 -9.46 9.82 -12.43
N ALA A 120 -9.50 9.23 -11.23
CA ALA A 120 -10.14 9.85 -10.06
C ALA A 120 -9.53 11.21 -9.71
N SER A 121 -8.19 11.35 -9.79
CA SER A 121 -7.50 12.62 -9.55
C SER A 121 -7.83 13.71 -10.58
N LYS A 122 -8.13 13.32 -11.83
CA LYS A 122 -8.58 14.27 -12.86
C LYS A 122 -10.02 14.72 -12.63
N ALA A 123 -10.90 13.81 -12.20
CA ALA A 123 -12.30 14.12 -11.94
C ALA A 123 -12.50 15.10 -10.76
N GLY A 124 -11.67 15.01 -9.72
CA GLY A 124 -11.72 15.93 -8.56
C GLY A 124 -11.12 17.32 -8.80
N LYS A 125 -10.62 17.62 -10.01
CA LYS A 125 -10.07 18.93 -10.40
C LYS A 125 -11.01 19.73 -11.32
N GLY A 126 -12.24 19.24 -11.53
CA GLY A 126 -13.31 19.93 -12.25
C GLY A 126 -14.15 20.81 -11.35
#